data_AF-A0A8H4CED5-F1
#
_entry.id   AF-A0A8H4CED5-F1
#
_cell.length_a   1.000
_cell.length_b   1.000
_cell.length_c   1.000
_cell.angle_alpha   90.00
_cell.angle_beta   90.00
_cell.angle_gamma   90.00
#
_symmetry.space_group_name_H-M   'P 1'
#
loop_
_entity.id
_entity.type
_entity.pdbx_description
1 polymer ?
#
loop_
_entity_poly.entity_id
_entity_poly.type
_entity_poly.pdbx_seq_one_letter_code
_entity_poly.pdbx_strand_id
1 'polypeptide(L)'
;MNFTPITAFVCPTCPARLSPMIKPVDIRKASIEKLQDGADRIDNFLATMDSGHSDRAAILNDKCTVYYVKWKKSGVPEDVVKAVQAGRAAVEALTPNETSKGPVFNKLAASLKGRFRYSSQAEDLEDAIKYGKRVLTCFAHGTHQWRAANANLCDMICDKGCFYRTKESLDEAFEFLEHAGAPGIQPTFYESSRLSYLSAVLVSRFEATGSVQDLERGIEAGYKSIETLRDGAIRDHEYMNTSAALITHFHLTGYLNSLEEAI
;
A
#
# COMPACT_ATOMS: atom_id res chain seq x y z
N MET A 1 17.50 -7.33 -6.92
CA MET A 1 16.59 -7.71 -5.82
C MET A 1 17.02 -6.95 -4.58
N ASN A 2 16.53 -5.73 -4.40
CA ASN A 2 16.81 -4.93 -3.20
C ASN A 2 15.48 -4.59 -2.54
N PHE A 3 15.38 -5.01 -1.28
CA PHE A 3 14.22 -4.89 -0.42
C PHE A 3 13.94 -3.41 -0.11
N THR A 4 12.72 -2.95 -0.39
CA THR A 4 12.25 -1.64 0.04
C THR A 4 11.92 -1.64 1.55
N PRO A 5 12.41 -0.66 2.34
CA PRO A 5 11.85 -0.41 3.65
C PRO A 5 10.51 0.30 3.47
N ILE A 6 9.41 -0.46 3.40
CA ILE A 6 8.05 0.12 3.46
C ILE A 6 7.83 0.70 4.87
N THR A 7 8.26 1.94 5.09
CA THR A 7 8.08 2.68 6.35
C THR A 7 6.91 3.67 6.32
N ALA A 8 6.16 3.80 5.22
CA ALA A 8 5.12 4.83 5.09
C ALA A 8 3.70 4.46 5.61
N PHE A 9 3.46 3.27 6.21
CA PHE A 9 2.10 2.86 6.61
C PHE A 9 1.73 3.08 8.07
N VAL A 10 2.51 3.85 8.82
CA VAL A 10 2.16 4.19 10.19
C VAL A 10 2.29 5.70 10.40
N CYS A 11 1.16 6.40 10.32
CA CYS A 11 1.06 7.83 10.62
C CYS A 11 1.73 8.17 11.97
N PRO A 12 2.82 8.96 12.03
CA PRO A 12 3.57 9.22 13.26
C PRO A 12 2.76 9.91 14.36
N THR A 13 1.61 10.51 14.03
CA THR A 13 0.74 11.24 14.97
C THR A 13 -0.53 10.49 15.37
N CYS A 14 -0.87 9.35 14.75
CA CYS A 14 -2.11 8.63 15.06
C CYS A 14 -1.84 7.55 16.12
N PRO A 15 -2.42 7.58 17.34
CA PRO A 15 -2.18 6.53 18.31
C PRO A 15 -2.76 5.20 17.80
N ALA A 16 -1.89 4.24 17.45
CA ALA A 16 -2.30 2.86 17.19
C ALA A 16 -2.58 2.19 18.55
N ARG A 17 -3.75 2.47 19.14
CA ARG A 17 -4.23 1.73 20.31
C ARG A 17 -4.97 0.48 19.82
N LEU A 18 -4.51 -0.68 20.29
CA LEU A 18 -5.27 -1.92 20.22
C LEU A 18 -6.58 -1.76 21.02
N SER A 19 -7.55 -2.65 20.79
CA SER A 19 -8.78 -2.74 21.57
C SER A 19 -8.49 -2.66 23.08
N PRO A 20 -9.30 -1.91 23.86
CA PRO A 20 -9.05 -1.68 25.29
C PRO A 20 -9.05 -2.97 26.13
N MET A 21 -9.55 -4.09 25.58
CA MET A 21 -9.59 -5.39 26.24
C MET A 21 -8.23 -6.09 26.31
N ILE A 22 -7.25 -5.68 25.49
CA ILE A 22 -5.91 -6.27 25.46
C ILE A 22 -4.89 -5.17 25.72
N LYS A 23 -3.91 -5.44 26.60
CA LYS A 23 -2.85 -4.47 26.89
C LYS A 23 -2.17 -4.04 25.58
N PRO A 24 -2.23 -2.76 25.21
CA PRO A 24 -1.80 -2.30 23.90
C PRO A 24 -0.30 -2.56 23.71
N VAL A 25 0.08 -3.06 22.54
CA VAL A 25 1.46 -3.13 22.10
C VAL A 25 1.73 -1.88 21.27
N ASP A 26 2.71 -1.08 21.67
CA ASP A 26 3.21 0.00 20.81
C ASP A 26 3.97 -0.62 19.64
N ILE A 27 3.23 -0.92 18.56
CA ILE A 27 3.74 -1.59 17.36
C ILE A 27 4.89 -0.83 16.69
N ARG A 28 5.03 0.49 16.92
CA ARG A 28 6.12 1.27 16.32
C ARG A 28 7.45 0.92 16.94
N LYS A 29 7.50 0.92 18.28
CA LYS A 29 8.73 0.76 19.05
C LYS A 29 8.97 -0.66 19.55
N ALA A 30 7.98 -1.54 19.44
CA ALA A 30 8.10 -2.93 19.89
C ALA A 30 9.20 -3.68 19.11
N SER A 31 9.99 -4.47 19.85
CA SER A 31 10.87 -5.50 19.28
C SER A 31 10.03 -6.63 18.68
N ILE A 32 10.65 -7.47 17.84
CA ILE A 32 10.00 -8.65 17.26
C ILE A 32 9.45 -9.57 18.37
N GLU A 33 10.19 -9.74 19.46
CA GLU A 33 9.76 -10.49 20.65
C GLU A 33 8.50 -9.89 21.29
N LYS A 34 8.47 -8.57 21.54
CA LYS A 34 7.29 -7.89 22.09
C LYS A 34 6.06 -7.98 21.19
N LEU A 35 6.26 -8.04 19.87
CA LEU A 35 5.20 -8.28 18.91
C LEU A 35 4.70 -9.73 19.00
N GLN A 36 5.60 -10.71 19.14
CA GLN A 36 5.23 -12.11 19.35
C GLN A 36 4.44 -12.28 20.66
N ASP A 37 4.92 -11.73 21.78
CA ASP A 37 4.20 -11.74 23.06
C ASP A 37 2.81 -11.08 22.93
N GLY A 38 2.70 -10.05 22.09
CA GLY A 38 1.43 -9.41 21.73
C GLY A 38 0.48 -10.36 21.04
N ALA A 39 0.96 -11.06 20.01
CA ALA A 39 0.18 -12.03 19.27
C ALA A 39 -0.30 -13.19 20.17
N ASP A 40 0.58 -13.72 21.02
CA ASP A 40 0.25 -14.83 21.91
C ASP A 40 -0.82 -14.43 22.95
N ARG A 41 -0.76 -13.21 23.47
CA ARG A 41 -1.82 -12.65 24.34
C ARG A 41 -3.16 -12.53 23.62
N ILE A 42 -3.14 -12.09 22.36
CA ILE A 42 -4.36 -12.01 21.55
C ILE A 42 -4.93 -13.41 21.28
N ASP A 43 -4.08 -14.40 20.99
CA ASP A 43 -4.50 -15.78 20.75
C ASP A 43 -5.12 -16.43 21.97
N ASN A 44 -4.50 -16.26 23.15
CA ASN A 44 -5.06 -16.73 24.41
C ASN A 44 -6.42 -16.07 24.71
N PHE A 45 -6.55 -14.76 24.45
CA PHE A 45 -7.82 -14.06 24.66
C PHE A 45 -8.91 -14.58 23.70
N LEU A 46 -8.60 -14.72 22.41
CA LEU A 46 -9.53 -15.22 21.39
C LEU A 46 -9.98 -16.66 21.64
N ALA A 47 -9.16 -17.50 22.28
CA ALA A 47 -9.51 -18.86 22.66
C ALA A 47 -10.58 -18.93 23.75
N THR A 48 -10.67 -17.89 24.59
CA THR A 48 -11.69 -17.78 25.65
C THR A 48 -12.94 -17.01 25.21
N MET A 49 -12.89 -16.36 24.05
CA MET A 49 -13.94 -15.47 23.54
C MET A 49 -14.92 -16.22 22.64
N ASP A 50 -16.22 -15.99 22.85
CA ASP A 50 -17.26 -16.53 21.98
C ASP A 50 -17.12 -16.03 20.53
N SER A 51 -17.47 -16.90 19.58
CA SER A 51 -17.44 -16.62 18.15
C SER A 51 -18.35 -15.47 17.73
N GLY A 52 -19.44 -15.20 18.46
CA GLY A 52 -20.40 -14.12 18.19
C GLY A 52 -20.10 -12.80 18.90
N HIS A 53 -18.98 -12.68 19.62
CA HIS A 53 -18.66 -11.48 20.39
C HIS A 53 -18.45 -10.25 19.49
N SER A 54 -19.08 -9.12 19.81
CA SER A 54 -19.07 -7.90 18.98
C SER A 54 -17.66 -7.35 18.71
N ASP A 55 -16.75 -7.49 19.67
CA ASP A 55 -15.36 -6.99 19.52
C ASP A 55 -14.43 -7.96 18.79
N ARG A 56 -14.91 -9.14 18.40
CA ARG A 56 -14.07 -10.20 17.81
C ARG A 56 -13.38 -9.74 16.54
N ALA A 57 -14.09 -9.02 15.66
CA ALA A 57 -13.52 -8.48 14.43
C ALA A 57 -12.38 -7.47 14.71
N ALA A 58 -12.55 -6.59 15.71
CA ALA A 58 -11.54 -5.63 16.11
C ALA A 58 -10.27 -6.32 16.66
N ILE A 59 -10.43 -7.34 17.50
CA ILE A 59 -9.31 -8.10 18.08
C ILE A 59 -8.57 -8.92 17.02
N LEU A 60 -9.28 -9.51 16.06
CA LEU A 60 -8.67 -10.22 14.94
C LEU A 60 -7.92 -9.24 14.01
N ASN A 61 -8.43 -8.02 13.83
CA ASN A 61 -7.71 -6.97 13.12
C ASN A 61 -6.45 -6.48 13.87
N ASP A 62 -6.49 -6.46 15.19
CA ASP A 62 -5.31 -6.22 16.02
C ASP A 62 -4.26 -7.31 15.82
N LYS A 63 -4.67 -8.59 15.81
CA LYS A 63 -3.82 -9.73 15.47
C LYS A 63 -3.21 -9.58 14.08
N CYS A 64 -4.02 -9.25 13.08
CA CYS A 64 -3.57 -8.96 11.72
C CYS A 64 -2.50 -7.87 11.70
N THR A 65 -2.71 -6.79 12.45
CA THR A 65 -1.79 -5.65 12.53
C THR A 65 -0.45 -6.04 13.18
N VAL A 66 -0.49 -6.79 14.29
CA VAL A 66 0.73 -7.24 14.98
C VAL A 66 1.58 -8.11 14.06
N TYR A 67 0.99 -9.11 13.40
CA TYR A 67 1.72 -9.98 12.48
C TYR A 67 2.22 -9.24 11.23
N TYR A 68 1.43 -8.31 10.67
CA TYR A 68 1.87 -7.50 9.54
C TYR A 68 3.09 -6.63 9.91
N VAL A 69 3.07 -5.99 11.07
CA VAL A 69 4.22 -5.17 11.54
C VAL A 69 5.41 -6.05 11.85
N LYS A 70 5.20 -7.23 12.45
CA LYS A 70 6.26 -8.19 12.71
C LYS A 70 6.93 -8.62 11.41
N TRP A 71 6.17 -9.02 10.40
CA TRP A 71 6.66 -9.32 9.05
C TRP A 71 7.43 -8.14 8.45
N LYS A 72 6.90 -6.91 8.56
CA LYS A 72 7.58 -5.71 8.07
C LYS A 72 8.95 -5.49 8.69
N LYS A 73 9.16 -5.90 9.94
CA LYS A 73 10.43 -5.78 10.66
C LYS A 73 11.36 -6.98 10.46
N SER A 74 10.81 -8.19 10.41
CA SER A 74 11.58 -9.44 10.39
C SER A 74 11.87 -9.93 8.96
N GLY A 75 11.02 -9.60 8.00
CA GLY A 75 11.01 -10.18 6.66
C GLY A 75 10.51 -11.63 6.59
N VAL A 76 10.11 -12.22 7.72
CA VAL A 76 9.74 -13.64 7.84
C VAL A 76 8.38 -13.91 7.17
N PRO A 77 8.32 -14.65 6.04
CA PRO A 77 7.10 -14.81 5.26
C PRO A 77 5.90 -15.41 6.02
N GLU A 78 6.16 -16.27 7.00
CA GLU A 78 5.14 -16.90 7.83
C GLU A 78 4.32 -15.86 8.60
N ASP A 79 4.94 -14.73 8.99
CA ASP A 79 4.24 -13.67 9.70
C ASP A 79 3.21 -12.98 8.79
N VAL A 80 3.47 -12.78 7.49
CA VAL A 80 2.45 -12.19 6.58
C VAL A 80 1.33 -13.20 6.26
N VAL A 81 1.64 -14.50 6.22
CA VAL A 81 0.61 -15.55 6.10
C VAL A 81 -0.34 -15.50 7.31
N LYS A 82 0.19 -15.40 8.53
CA LYS A 82 -0.59 -15.24 9.76
C LYS A 82 -1.39 -13.94 9.77
N ALA A 83 -0.82 -12.84 9.24
CA ALA A 83 -1.53 -11.57 9.10
C ALA A 83 -2.75 -11.71 8.17
N VAL A 84 -2.59 -12.33 7.00
CA VAL A 84 -3.70 -12.58 6.06
C VAL A 84 -4.77 -13.47 6.69
N GLN A 85 -4.40 -14.56 7.37
CA GLN A 85 -5.35 -15.44 8.06
C GLN A 85 -6.17 -14.67 9.10
N ALA A 86 -5.51 -13.87 9.95
CA ALA A 86 -6.18 -13.05 10.95
C ALA A 86 -7.08 -11.98 10.31
N GLY A 87 -6.65 -11.35 9.22
CA GLY A 87 -7.45 -10.36 8.50
C GLY A 87 -8.70 -10.96 7.83
N ARG A 88 -8.60 -12.17 7.25
CA ARG A 88 -9.77 -12.87 6.69
C ARG A 88 -10.76 -13.25 7.80
N ALA A 89 -10.27 -13.78 8.91
CA ALA A 89 -11.11 -14.07 10.08
C ALA A 89 -11.76 -12.80 10.66
N ALA A 90 -11.05 -11.66 10.66
CA ALA A 90 -11.61 -10.38 11.07
C ALA A 90 -12.77 -9.96 10.17
N VAL A 91 -12.64 -10.15 8.84
CA VAL A 91 -13.73 -9.88 7.89
C VAL A 91 -14.94 -10.78 8.10
N GLU A 92 -14.72 -12.06 8.38
CA GLU A 92 -15.80 -13.02 8.67
C GLU A 92 -16.55 -12.68 9.95
N ALA A 93 -15.87 -12.10 10.95
CA ALA A 93 -16.46 -11.66 12.21
C ALA A 93 -17.19 -10.32 12.12
N LEU A 94 -17.13 -9.59 10.99
CA LEU A 94 -17.76 -8.27 10.85
C LEU A 94 -19.28 -8.38 10.86
N THR A 95 -19.93 -7.55 11.69
CA THR A 95 -21.39 -7.42 11.66
C THR A 95 -21.86 -6.40 10.60
N PRO A 96 -23.09 -6.49 10.05
CA PRO A 96 -23.58 -5.59 9.00
C PRO A 96 -23.51 -4.09 9.31
N ASN A 97 -23.57 -3.68 10.58
CA ASN A 97 -23.58 -2.27 11.00
C ASN A 97 -22.31 -1.82 11.71
N GLU A 98 -21.22 -2.60 11.63
CA GLU A 98 -19.98 -2.26 12.33
C GLU A 98 -19.28 -1.06 11.71
N THR A 99 -19.00 -0.03 12.52
CA THR A 99 -18.25 1.18 12.10
C THR A 99 -16.76 0.89 11.84
N SER A 100 -16.25 -0.24 12.33
CA SER A 100 -14.85 -0.68 12.25
C SER A 100 -14.44 -1.31 10.91
N LYS A 101 -15.37 -1.47 9.95
CA LYS A 101 -15.15 -2.19 8.68
C LYS A 101 -13.98 -1.65 7.85
N GLY A 102 -13.87 -0.32 7.74
CA GLY A 102 -12.82 0.33 6.94
C GLY A 102 -11.41 -0.06 7.36
N PRO A 103 -11.04 0.10 8.65
CA PRO A 103 -9.77 -0.39 9.19
C PRO A 103 -9.50 -1.88 8.92
N VAL A 104 -10.49 -2.76 9.11
CA VAL A 104 -10.37 -4.21 8.87
C VAL A 104 -10.03 -4.50 7.41
N PHE A 105 -10.81 -3.96 6.47
CA PHE A 105 -10.56 -4.13 5.04
C PHE A 105 -9.20 -3.59 4.63
N ASN A 106 -8.78 -2.44 5.19
CA ASN A 106 -7.51 -1.81 4.84
C ASN A 106 -6.31 -2.65 5.31
N LYS A 107 -6.39 -3.23 6.51
CA LYS A 107 -5.32 -4.11 7.02
C LYS A 107 -5.24 -5.44 6.29
N LEU A 108 -6.38 -6.03 5.93
CA LEU A 108 -6.39 -7.22 5.09
C LEU A 108 -5.80 -6.93 3.71
N ALA A 109 -6.20 -5.84 3.05
CA ALA A 109 -5.68 -5.45 1.74
C ALA A 109 -4.15 -5.25 1.77
N ALA A 110 -3.62 -4.55 2.77
CA ALA A 110 -2.18 -4.37 2.94
C ALA A 110 -1.44 -5.70 3.18
N SER A 111 -2.01 -6.61 3.97
CA SER A 111 -1.41 -7.91 4.26
C SER A 111 -1.39 -8.84 3.03
N LEU A 112 -2.48 -8.86 2.26
CA LEU A 112 -2.57 -9.61 1.00
C LEU A 112 -1.54 -9.10 -0.01
N LYS A 113 -1.45 -7.78 -0.18
CA LYS A 113 -0.43 -7.16 -1.02
C LYS A 113 0.99 -7.51 -0.55
N GLY A 114 1.22 -7.49 0.76
CA GLY A 114 2.51 -7.89 1.34
C GLY A 114 2.87 -9.34 1.00
N ARG A 115 1.88 -10.25 1.05
CA ARG A 115 2.06 -11.66 0.69
C ARG A 115 2.25 -11.85 -0.82
N PHE A 116 1.54 -11.10 -1.65
CA PHE A 116 1.74 -11.05 -3.10
C PHE A 116 3.19 -10.68 -3.44
N ARG A 117 3.76 -9.65 -2.81
CA ARG A 117 5.15 -9.22 -3.08
C ARG A 117 6.20 -10.29 -2.82
N TYR A 118 5.92 -11.24 -1.93
CA TYR A 118 6.84 -12.35 -1.65
C TYR A 118 6.56 -13.60 -2.49
N SER A 119 5.27 -13.92 -2.72
CA SER A 119 4.87 -15.19 -3.32
C SER A 119 4.43 -15.09 -4.78
N SER A 120 4.24 -13.88 -5.30
CA SER A 120 3.72 -13.59 -6.64
C SER A 120 2.38 -14.27 -6.97
N GLN A 121 1.58 -14.60 -5.95
CA GLN A 121 0.23 -15.15 -6.11
C GLN A 121 -0.73 -14.06 -6.58
N ALA A 122 -1.15 -14.11 -7.84
CA ALA A 122 -2.01 -13.12 -8.45
C ALA A 122 -3.34 -12.95 -7.71
N GLU A 123 -3.89 -14.04 -7.15
CA GLU A 123 -5.13 -14.05 -6.39
C GLU A 123 -5.06 -13.13 -5.16
N ASP A 124 -3.91 -13.02 -4.52
CA ASP A 124 -3.72 -12.11 -3.39
C ASP A 124 -3.77 -10.65 -3.82
N LEU A 125 -3.24 -10.32 -4.99
CA LEU A 125 -3.27 -8.98 -5.52
C LEU A 125 -4.70 -8.58 -5.91
N GLU A 126 -5.44 -9.47 -6.56
CA GLU A 126 -6.84 -9.25 -6.91
C GLU A 126 -7.72 -9.08 -5.66
N ASP A 127 -7.53 -9.93 -4.64
CA ASP A 127 -8.23 -9.78 -3.36
C ASP A 127 -7.81 -8.48 -2.65
N ALA A 128 -6.54 -8.09 -2.68
CA ALA A 128 -6.07 -6.83 -2.11
C ALA A 128 -6.78 -5.63 -2.75
N ILE A 129 -6.88 -5.60 -4.08
CA ILE A 129 -7.59 -4.55 -4.84
C ILE A 129 -9.08 -4.54 -4.49
N LYS A 130 -9.72 -5.71 -4.43
CA LYS A 130 -11.12 -5.87 -4.04
C LYS A 130 -11.40 -5.27 -2.67
N TYR A 131 -10.57 -5.58 -1.67
CA TYR A 131 -10.73 -5.00 -0.34
C TYR A 131 -10.34 -3.52 -0.32
N GLY A 132 -9.32 -3.08 -1.05
CA GLY A 132 -8.94 -1.67 -1.20
C GLY A 132 -10.11 -0.82 -1.73
N LYS A 133 -10.82 -1.29 -2.75
CA LYS A 133 -12.05 -0.64 -3.27
C LYS A 133 -13.14 -0.55 -2.19
N ARG A 134 -13.33 -1.60 -1.38
CA ARG A 134 -14.30 -1.59 -0.26
C ARG A 134 -13.92 -0.59 0.82
N VAL A 135 -12.64 -0.40 1.12
CA VAL A 135 -12.19 0.60 2.11
C VAL A 135 -12.66 2.00 1.73
N LEU A 136 -12.59 2.37 0.45
CA LEU A 136 -13.02 3.69 -0.02
C LEU A 136 -14.50 3.95 0.21
N THR A 137 -15.35 2.91 0.17
CA THR A 137 -16.78 3.04 0.48
C THR A 137 -17.05 3.29 1.97
N CYS A 138 -16.07 3.05 2.85
CA CYS A 138 -16.20 3.27 4.29
C CYS A 138 -15.85 4.70 4.71
N PHE A 139 -15.25 5.51 3.84
CA PHE A 139 -14.76 6.84 4.18
C PHE A 139 -15.34 7.90 3.24
N ALA A 140 -15.71 9.05 3.80
CA ALA A 140 -16.11 10.20 2.99
C ALA A 140 -14.95 10.64 2.09
N HIS A 141 -15.27 10.94 0.83
CA HIS A 141 -14.30 11.36 -0.18
C HIS A 141 -13.48 12.57 0.29
N GLY A 142 -12.17 12.55 0.05
CA GLY A 142 -11.28 13.64 0.45
C GLY A 142 -10.98 13.74 1.96
N THR A 143 -11.45 12.80 2.79
CA THR A 143 -10.93 12.69 4.17
C THR A 143 -9.49 12.17 4.17
N HIS A 144 -8.77 12.36 5.29
CA HIS A 144 -7.43 11.80 5.42
C HIS A 144 -7.44 10.26 5.32
N GLN A 145 -8.44 9.58 5.92
CA GLN A 145 -8.55 8.12 5.81
C GLN A 145 -8.81 7.68 4.37
N TRP A 146 -9.68 8.38 3.64
CA TRP A 146 -9.94 8.11 2.23
C TRP A 146 -8.67 8.28 1.39
N ARG A 147 -7.92 9.37 1.57
CA ARG A 147 -6.66 9.61 0.82
C ARG A 147 -5.62 8.51 1.06
N ALA A 148 -5.43 8.12 2.32
CA ALA A 148 -4.50 7.05 2.66
C ALA A 148 -4.91 5.71 2.04
N ALA A 149 -6.20 5.37 2.12
CA ALA A 149 -6.72 4.15 1.50
C ALA A 149 -6.63 4.19 -0.04
N ASN A 150 -6.85 5.35 -0.64
CA ASN A 150 -6.78 5.55 -2.07
C ASN A 150 -5.35 5.42 -2.58
N ALA A 151 -4.36 5.96 -1.86
CA ALA A 151 -2.95 5.76 -2.17
C ALA A 151 -2.54 4.28 -2.12
N ASN A 152 -3.07 3.51 -1.16
CA ASN A 152 -2.85 2.05 -1.10
C ASN A 152 -3.42 1.34 -2.32
N LEU A 153 -4.61 1.77 -2.77
CA LEU A 153 -5.26 1.21 -3.94
C LEU A 153 -4.49 1.57 -5.22
N CYS A 154 -4.01 2.81 -5.37
CA CYS A 154 -3.13 3.22 -6.47
C CYS A 154 -1.90 2.31 -6.58
N ASP A 155 -1.24 2.04 -5.46
CA ASP A 155 -0.07 1.17 -5.37
C ASP A 155 -0.40 -0.28 -5.77
N MET A 156 -1.54 -0.82 -5.31
CA MET A 156 -1.99 -2.17 -5.73
C MET A 156 -2.35 -2.25 -7.22
N ILE A 157 -2.97 -1.22 -7.77
CA ILE A 157 -3.33 -1.14 -9.18
C ILE A 157 -2.07 -1.01 -10.07
N CYS A 158 -1.08 -0.23 -9.61
CA CYS A 158 0.23 -0.17 -10.23
C CYS A 158 0.92 -1.55 -10.21
N ASP A 159 0.98 -2.20 -9.05
CA ASP A 159 1.52 -3.56 -8.91
C ASP A 159 0.81 -4.53 -9.89
N LYS A 160 -0.50 -4.39 -10.11
CA LYS A 160 -1.26 -5.23 -11.06
C LYS A 160 -0.86 -4.99 -12.51
N GLY A 161 -0.80 -3.72 -12.93
CA GLY A 161 -0.38 -3.35 -14.28
C GLY A 161 1.03 -3.86 -14.57
N CYS A 162 1.97 -3.63 -13.66
CA CYS A 162 3.37 -4.05 -13.77
C CYS A 162 3.58 -5.56 -13.62
N PHE A 163 2.67 -6.28 -12.97
CA PHE A 163 2.74 -7.74 -12.84
C PHE A 163 2.32 -8.44 -14.13
N TYR A 164 1.15 -8.09 -14.68
CA TYR A 164 0.64 -8.73 -15.89
C TYR A 164 1.32 -8.21 -17.16
N ARG A 165 1.65 -6.91 -17.22
CA ARG A 165 2.24 -6.22 -18.39
C ARG A 165 1.49 -6.46 -19.70
N THR A 166 0.19 -6.71 -19.62
CA THR A 166 -0.69 -6.68 -20.78
C THR A 166 -1.12 -5.24 -21.04
N LYS A 167 -1.44 -4.92 -22.30
CA LYS A 167 -1.97 -3.61 -22.65
C LYS A 167 -3.20 -3.27 -21.80
N GLU A 168 -4.10 -4.24 -21.65
CA GLU A 168 -5.34 -4.10 -20.89
C GLU A 168 -5.09 -3.79 -19.42
N SER A 169 -4.16 -4.51 -18.76
CA SER A 169 -3.82 -4.26 -17.36
C SER A 169 -3.13 -2.91 -17.13
N LEU A 170 -2.32 -2.47 -18.09
CA LEU A 170 -1.60 -1.21 -18.02
C LEU A 170 -2.52 -0.02 -18.34
N ASP A 171 -3.47 -0.19 -19.27
CA ASP A 171 -4.54 0.77 -19.55
C ASP A 171 -5.46 0.94 -18.34
N GLU A 172 -5.89 -0.16 -17.70
CA GLU A 172 -6.68 -0.11 -16.46
C GLU A 172 -5.93 0.66 -15.36
N ALA A 173 -4.63 0.39 -15.19
CA ALA A 173 -3.82 1.04 -14.18
C ALA A 173 -3.64 2.54 -14.44
N PHE A 174 -3.37 2.92 -15.70
CA PHE A 174 -3.26 4.31 -16.12
C PHE A 174 -4.56 5.06 -15.87
N GLU A 175 -5.69 4.55 -16.36
CA GLU A 175 -7.00 5.20 -16.21
C GLU A 175 -7.35 5.43 -14.74
N PHE A 176 -7.10 4.43 -13.88
CA PHE A 176 -7.32 4.57 -12.45
C PHE A 176 -6.40 5.64 -11.83
N LEU A 177 -5.10 5.58 -12.10
CA LEU A 177 -4.12 6.48 -11.50
C LEU A 177 -4.33 7.93 -11.93
N GLU A 178 -4.69 8.17 -13.19
CA GLU A 178 -4.98 9.49 -13.75
C GLU A 178 -6.13 10.18 -12.98
N HIS A 179 -7.16 9.42 -12.61
CA HIS A 179 -8.38 9.92 -11.97
C HIS A 179 -8.42 9.75 -10.45
N ALA A 180 -7.43 9.10 -9.84
CA ALA A 180 -7.41 8.85 -8.40
C ALA A 180 -7.11 10.11 -7.55
N GLY A 181 -6.77 11.25 -8.17
CA GLY A 181 -6.52 12.51 -7.46
C GLY A 181 -7.78 13.09 -6.79
N ALA A 182 -7.62 13.74 -5.64
CA ALA A 182 -8.71 14.47 -4.98
C ALA A 182 -8.67 15.96 -5.39
N PRO A 183 -9.73 16.53 -5.98
CA PRO A 183 -9.74 17.94 -6.37
C PRO A 183 -9.68 18.89 -5.15
N GLY A 184 -9.02 20.03 -5.32
CA GLY A 184 -9.20 21.20 -4.44
C GLY A 184 -8.37 21.24 -3.15
N ILE A 185 -7.30 20.45 -3.03
CA ILE A 185 -6.39 20.49 -1.87
C ILE A 185 -4.95 20.70 -2.36
N GLN A 186 -4.16 21.42 -1.54
CA GLN A 186 -2.73 21.63 -1.75
C GLN A 186 -1.99 20.31 -2.03
N PRO A 187 -0.87 20.35 -2.79
CA PRO A 187 -0.07 19.16 -3.08
C PRO A 187 0.26 18.40 -1.78
N THR A 188 -0.01 17.10 -1.75
CA THR A 188 0.17 16.24 -0.57
C THR A 188 1.11 15.08 -0.87
N PHE A 189 1.65 14.44 0.18
CA PHE A 189 2.40 13.18 0.05
C PHE A 189 1.66 12.12 -0.79
N TYR A 190 0.34 11.97 -0.59
CA TYR A 190 -0.46 10.99 -1.33
C TYR A 190 -0.55 11.30 -2.82
N GLU A 191 -0.53 12.59 -3.17
CA GLU A 191 -0.55 13.03 -4.57
C GLU A 191 0.79 12.74 -5.26
N SER A 192 1.89 13.00 -4.56
CA SER A 192 3.24 12.61 -5.01
C SER A 192 3.30 11.10 -5.29
N SER A 193 2.92 10.25 -4.33
CA SER A 193 2.95 8.79 -4.56
C SER A 193 2.08 8.34 -5.74
N ARG A 194 0.88 8.93 -5.92
CA ARG A 194 0.02 8.66 -7.10
C ARG A 194 0.76 8.98 -8.40
N LEU A 195 1.39 10.15 -8.49
CA LEU A 195 2.15 10.59 -9.66
C LEU A 195 3.37 9.70 -9.93
N SER A 196 4.02 9.20 -8.88
CA SER A 196 5.07 8.17 -8.98
C SER A 196 4.59 6.90 -9.66
N TYR A 197 3.44 6.39 -9.22
CA TYR A 197 2.87 5.18 -9.79
C TYR A 197 2.39 5.41 -11.22
N LEU A 198 1.85 6.60 -11.51
CA LEU A 198 1.47 6.99 -12.86
C LEU A 198 2.69 7.00 -13.79
N SER A 199 3.82 7.54 -13.33
CA SER A 199 5.11 7.51 -14.03
C SER A 199 5.52 6.07 -14.36
N ALA A 200 5.52 5.18 -13.36
CA ALA A 200 5.91 3.78 -13.54
C ALA A 200 5.01 3.00 -14.52
N VAL A 201 3.69 3.21 -14.46
CA VAL A 201 2.75 2.58 -15.39
C VAL A 201 2.93 3.11 -16.81
N LEU A 202 3.14 4.42 -16.98
CA LEU A 202 3.38 5.03 -18.28
C LEU A 202 4.68 4.55 -18.93
N VAL A 203 5.76 4.39 -18.14
CA VAL A 203 6.99 3.75 -18.62
C VAL A 203 6.73 2.31 -19.05
N SER A 204 6.01 1.53 -18.25
CA SER A 204 5.66 0.14 -18.59
C SER A 204 4.79 0.05 -19.85
N ARG A 205 3.88 1.01 -20.06
CA ARG A 205 3.09 1.14 -21.30
C ARG A 205 3.96 1.46 -22.50
N PHE A 206 4.91 2.37 -22.33
CA PHE A 206 5.89 2.67 -23.36
C PHE A 206 6.67 1.40 -23.73
N GLU A 207 7.19 0.64 -22.74
CA GLU A 207 7.91 -0.60 -23.00
C GLU A 207 7.07 -1.64 -23.77
N ALA A 208 5.77 -1.72 -23.48
CA ALA A 208 4.85 -2.65 -24.11
C ALA A 208 4.39 -2.22 -25.53
N THR A 209 4.36 -0.92 -25.82
CA THR A 209 3.71 -0.38 -27.03
C THR A 209 4.61 0.44 -27.94
N GLY A 210 5.74 0.92 -27.44
CA GLY A 210 6.61 1.91 -28.10
C GLY A 210 6.07 3.34 -28.11
N SER A 211 5.00 3.65 -27.37
CA SER A 211 4.37 4.97 -27.35
C SER A 211 5.24 6.03 -26.67
N VAL A 212 5.99 6.82 -27.45
CA VAL A 212 6.86 7.89 -26.93
C VAL A 212 6.07 8.92 -26.10
N GLN A 213 4.81 9.17 -26.45
CA GLN A 213 3.95 10.06 -25.64
C GLN A 213 3.72 9.52 -24.22
N ASP A 214 3.64 8.20 -24.04
CA ASP A 214 3.51 7.63 -22.70
C ASP A 214 4.81 7.84 -21.91
N LEU A 215 5.98 7.72 -22.54
CA LEU A 215 7.27 7.98 -21.88
C LEU A 215 7.42 9.45 -21.46
N GLU A 216 7.11 10.39 -22.35
CA GLU A 216 7.18 11.84 -22.05
C GLU A 216 6.25 12.21 -20.88
N ARG A 217 5.01 11.72 -20.89
CA ARG A 217 4.05 11.90 -19.78
C ARG A 217 4.54 11.21 -18.50
N GLY A 218 5.20 10.07 -18.62
CA GLY A 218 5.79 9.35 -17.50
C GLY A 218 6.89 10.17 -16.80
N ILE A 219 7.76 10.81 -17.58
CA ILE A 219 8.79 11.73 -17.05
C ILE A 219 8.14 12.94 -16.39
N GLU A 220 7.16 13.56 -17.04
CA GLU A 220 6.45 14.72 -16.48
C GLU A 220 5.76 14.38 -15.15
N ALA A 221 5.11 13.23 -15.05
CA ALA A 221 4.49 12.74 -13.82
C ALA A 221 5.54 12.49 -12.72
N GLY A 222 6.70 11.93 -13.06
CA GLY A 222 7.82 11.73 -12.14
C GLY A 222 8.35 13.05 -11.56
N TYR A 223 8.57 14.05 -12.41
CA TYR A 223 8.99 15.38 -11.98
C TYR A 223 7.94 16.06 -11.08
N LYS A 224 6.66 16.04 -11.48
CA LYS A 224 5.56 16.55 -10.66
C LYS A 224 5.47 15.87 -9.30
N SER A 225 5.78 14.56 -9.22
CA SER A 225 5.85 13.85 -7.94
C SER A 225 6.92 14.46 -7.02
N ILE A 226 8.13 14.67 -7.54
CA ILE A 226 9.26 15.20 -6.76
C ILE A 226 8.98 16.65 -6.32
N GLU A 227 8.45 17.49 -7.21
CA GLU A 227 8.11 18.89 -6.92
C GLU A 227 7.03 19.03 -5.84
N THR A 228 6.10 18.07 -5.78
CA THR A 228 5.01 18.05 -4.79
C THR A 228 5.53 17.95 -3.35
N LEU A 229 6.72 17.36 -3.14
CA LEU A 229 7.32 17.23 -1.82
C LEU A 229 8.24 18.41 -1.51
N ARG A 230 7.83 19.25 -0.53
CA ARG A 230 8.64 20.40 -0.04
C ARG A 230 9.85 20.01 0.80
N ASP A 231 9.99 18.74 1.20
CA ASP A 231 11.02 18.26 2.12
C ASP A 231 11.91 17.18 1.47
N GLY A 232 13.24 17.35 1.58
CA GLY A 232 14.24 16.58 0.85
C GLY A 232 14.29 15.09 1.21
N ALA A 233 14.04 14.73 2.46
CA ALA A 233 14.16 13.34 2.93
C ALA A 233 13.03 12.41 2.43
N ILE A 234 11.92 12.97 1.91
CA ILE A 234 10.82 12.19 1.32
C ILE A 234 11.00 12.04 -0.20
N ARG A 235 11.88 12.86 -0.82
CA ARG A 235 12.11 12.84 -2.27
C ARG A 235 12.83 11.59 -2.75
N ASP A 236 13.71 10.98 -1.95
CA ASP A 236 14.57 9.87 -2.37
C ASP A 236 13.81 8.64 -2.90
N HIS A 237 12.59 8.36 -2.40
CA HIS A 237 11.75 7.28 -2.92
C HIS A 237 11.11 7.64 -4.27
N GLU A 238 10.71 8.89 -4.42
CA GLU A 238 10.08 9.42 -5.64
C GLU A 238 11.07 9.56 -6.79
N TYR A 239 12.36 9.75 -6.47
CA TYR A 239 13.44 9.72 -7.45
C TYR A 239 13.58 8.36 -8.15
N MET A 240 13.32 7.22 -7.49
CA MET A 240 13.56 5.90 -8.08
C MET A 240 12.73 5.66 -9.35
N ASN A 241 11.45 6.06 -9.36
CA ASN A 241 10.58 5.89 -10.53
C ASN A 241 10.92 6.91 -11.63
N THR A 242 11.24 8.15 -11.26
CA THR A 242 11.69 9.18 -12.20
C THR A 242 13.02 8.82 -12.84
N SER A 243 14.00 8.32 -12.08
CA SER A 243 15.29 7.82 -12.58
C SER A 243 15.09 6.65 -13.55
N ALA A 244 14.16 5.72 -13.27
CA ALA A 244 13.86 4.63 -14.20
C ALA A 244 13.28 5.14 -15.54
N ALA A 245 12.39 6.13 -15.49
CA ALA A 245 11.85 6.78 -16.68
C ALA A 245 12.94 7.52 -17.49
N LEU A 246 13.81 8.25 -16.80
CA LEU A 246 14.91 9.02 -17.39
C LEU A 246 16.00 8.12 -18.00
N ILE A 247 16.36 7.01 -17.35
CA ILE A 247 17.27 6.00 -17.91
C ILE A 247 16.68 5.38 -19.19
N THR A 248 15.39 5.06 -19.16
CA THR A 248 14.69 4.51 -20.34
C THR A 248 14.69 5.51 -21.48
N HIS A 249 14.44 6.79 -21.21
CA HIS A 249 14.50 7.86 -22.19
C HIS A 249 15.90 8.06 -22.77
N PHE A 250 16.96 8.03 -21.94
CA PHE A 250 18.33 8.06 -22.42
C PHE A 250 18.63 6.90 -23.38
N HIS A 251 18.24 5.67 -23.04
CA HIS A 251 18.48 4.51 -23.91
C HIS A 251 17.80 4.62 -25.28
N LEU A 252 16.67 5.31 -25.37
CA LEU A 252 15.91 5.46 -26.62
C LEU A 252 16.36 6.62 -27.47
N THR A 253 16.69 7.75 -26.84
CA THR A 253 16.95 9.02 -27.53
C THR A 253 18.44 9.32 -27.64
N GLY A 254 19.28 8.67 -26.84
CA GLY A 254 20.68 9.03 -26.65
C GLY A 254 20.85 10.38 -25.94
N TYR A 255 19.79 10.96 -25.37
CA TYR A 255 19.82 12.29 -24.79
C TYR A 255 20.53 12.28 -23.43
N LEU A 256 21.80 12.67 -23.42
CA LEU A 256 22.70 12.59 -22.26
C LEU A 256 22.16 13.32 -21.03
N ASN A 257 21.44 14.44 -21.19
CA ASN A 257 20.85 15.14 -20.05
C ASN A 257 19.86 14.26 -19.28
N SER A 258 19.14 13.33 -19.94
CA SER A 258 18.28 12.38 -19.24
C SER A 258 19.06 11.38 -18.41
N LEU A 259 20.29 11.03 -18.80
CA LEU A 259 21.16 10.20 -17.97
C LEU A 259 21.74 10.99 -16.80
N GLU A 260 22.14 12.25 -17.04
CA GLU A 260 22.65 13.14 -16.01
C GLU A 260 21.60 13.45 -14.94
N GLU A 261 20.33 13.62 -15.33
CA GLU A 261 19.20 13.84 -14.42
C GLU A 261 18.77 12.56 -13.67
N ALA A 262 19.21 11.38 -14.11
CA ALA A 262 18.84 10.11 -13.49
C ALA A 262 19.79 9.65 -12.36
N ILE A 263 20.99 10.25 -12.26
CA ILE A 263 22.10 9.90 -11.33
C ILE A 263 22.13 10.86 -10.15
#